data_AF-V9GJD7-F1
#
_entry.id   AF-V9GJD7-F1
#
_cell.length_a   1.000
_cell.length_b   1.000
_cell.length_c   1.000
_cell.angle_alpha   90.00
_cell.angle_beta   90.00
_cell.angle_gamma   90.00
#
_symmetry.space_group_name_H-M   'P 1'
#
loop_
_entity.id
_entity.type
_entity.pdbx_description
1 polymer ?
#
loop_
_entity_poly.entity_id
_entity_poly.type
_entity_poly.pdbx_seq_one_letter_code
_entity_poly.pdbx_strand_id
1 'polypeptide(L)'
;MKDKKTPIELDKVRYIMFDLNAFYETEQHFGSFNGMIEQLNTNPKGAIPLLLWIGLLHDDEALTVEQTIEWTHDISHYYIAEKILQAVSIGLPESNTSNTTNKPSTDTASIEKGWDWAWFFYMGTVLFNRSEAVFWRTTPRKLFAMWDIHRQVNGLDQAQPESKESAQARAFVDQYL
;
A
#
# COMPACT_ATOMS: atom_id res chain seq x y z
N MET A 1 -5.48 -15.02 5.53
CA MET A 1 -6.08 -13.70 5.82
C MET A 1 -7.10 -13.40 4.72
N LYS A 2 -8.37 -13.16 5.06
CA LYS A 2 -9.40 -12.82 4.07
C LYS A 2 -9.31 -11.32 3.78
N ASP A 3 -9.34 -10.97 2.49
CA ASP A 3 -9.33 -9.57 2.05
C ASP A 3 -10.67 -8.94 2.46
N LYS A 4 -10.62 -7.98 3.38
CA LYS A 4 -11.80 -7.27 3.88
C LYS A 4 -12.22 -6.25 2.81
N LYS A 5 -13.52 -6.21 2.49
CA LYS A 5 -14.09 -5.27 1.53
C LYS A 5 -15.11 -4.36 2.19
N THR A 6 -15.23 -3.14 1.67
CA THR A 6 -16.18 -2.14 2.18
C THR A 6 -17.43 -2.11 1.31
N PRO A 7 -18.62 -2.47 1.82
CA PRO A 7 -19.85 -2.40 1.02
C PRO A 7 -20.29 -0.95 0.79
N ILE A 8 -20.80 -0.68 -0.42
CA ILE A 8 -21.39 0.59 -0.83
C ILE A 8 -22.65 0.32 -1.67
N GLU A 9 -23.68 1.13 -1.46
CA GLU A 9 -24.90 1.10 -2.28
C GLU A 9 -24.77 2.16 -3.40
N LEU A 10 -24.77 1.69 -4.64
CA LEU A 10 -24.69 2.51 -5.87
C LEU A 10 -25.89 2.15 -6.77
N ASP A 11 -25.63 1.62 -7.97
CA ASP A 11 -26.63 0.95 -8.82
C ASP A 11 -27.10 -0.38 -8.22
N LYS A 12 -26.17 -1.07 -7.55
CA LYS A 12 -26.38 -2.28 -6.75
C LYS A 12 -25.45 -2.21 -5.53
N VAL A 13 -25.59 -3.18 -4.63
CA VAL A 13 -24.59 -3.35 -3.58
C VAL A 13 -23.27 -3.79 -4.23
N ARG A 14 -22.26 -2.94 -4.12
CA ARG A 14 -20.89 -3.20 -4.57
C ARG A 14 -19.94 -3.20 -3.40
N TYR A 15 -18.72 -3.65 -3.64
CA TYR A 15 -17.68 -3.73 -2.63
C TYR A 15 -16.46 -2.97 -3.10
N ILE A 16 -16.01 -2.00 -2.31
CA ILE A 16 -14.79 -1.23 -2.55
C ILE A 16 -13.61 -1.96 -1.88
N MET A 17 -12.52 -2.11 -2.61
CA MET A 17 -11.26 -2.68 -2.11
C MET A 17 -10.10 -1.96 -2.78
N PHE A 18 -9.10 -1.59 -1.98
CA PHE A 18 -7.84 -1.04 -2.48
C PHE A 18 -6.78 -2.13 -2.43
N ASP A 19 -6.65 -2.88 -3.54
CA ASP A 19 -5.53 -3.77 -3.80
C ASP A 19 -4.33 -3.02 -4.38
N LEU A 20 -3.24 -3.74 -4.68
CA LEU A 20 -2.04 -3.13 -5.23
C LEU A 20 -2.29 -2.44 -6.58
N ASN A 21 -3.22 -2.97 -7.39
CA ASN A 21 -3.66 -2.30 -8.61
C ASN A 21 -4.31 -0.95 -8.28
N ALA A 22 -5.27 -0.93 -7.37
CA ALA A 22 -5.95 0.29 -6.96
C ALA A 22 -4.99 1.34 -6.35
N PHE A 23 -4.02 0.90 -5.54
CA PHE A 23 -3.00 1.81 -5.00
C PHE A 23 -2.08 2.36 -6.10
N TYR A 24 -1.71 1.53 -7.08
CA TYR A 24 -0.91 1.96 -8.22
C TYR A 24 -1.65 3.01 -9.05
N GLU A 25 -2.90 2.75 -9.43
CA GLU A 25 -3.75 3.70 -10.17
C GLU A 25 -3.95 5.00 -9.39
N THR A 26 -4.14 4.91 -8.07
CA THR A 26 -4.23 6.10 -7.21
C THR A 26 -2.96 6.96 -7.33
N GLU A 27 -1.79 6.33 -7.31
CA GLU A 27 -0.53 7.07 -7.45
C GLU A 27 -0.36 7.66 -8.85
N GLN A 28 -0.79 6.97 -9.91
CA GLN A 28 -0.76 7.52 -11.27
C GLN A 28 -1.63 8.77 -11.43
N HIS A 29 -2.82 8.77 -10.80
CA HIS A 29 -3.77 9.87 -10.92
C HIS A 29 -3.51 11.04 -9.96
N PHE A 30 -3.01 10.75 -8.76
CA PHE A 30 -2.87 11.75 -7.69
C PHE A 30 -1.42 12.03 -7.30
N GLY A 31 -0.45 11.35 -7.92
CA GLY A 31 0.99 11.44 -7.65
C GLY A 31 1.43 10.76 -6.36
N SER A 32 0.61 10.83 -5.30
CA SER A 32 0.87 10.15 -4.03
C SER A 32 -0.42 9.94 -3.24
N PHE A 33 -0.34 9.13 -2.19
CA PHE A 33 -1.43 8.99 -1.24
C PHE A 33 -1.81 10.32 -0.55
N ASN A 34 -0.83 11.16 -0.24
CA ASN A 34 -1.10 12.49 0.32
C ASN A 34 -1.78 13.39 -0.71
N GLY A 35 -1.36 13.32 -1.98
CA GLY A 35 -2.01 14.03 -3.08
C GLY A 35 -3.46 13.61 -3.27
N MET A 36 -3.77 12.32 -3.08
CA MET A 36 -5.14 11.81 -3.08
C MET A 36 -5.97 12.45 -1.95
N ILE A 37 -5.47 12.46 -0.71
CA ILE A 37 -6.16 13.09 0.42
C ILE A 37 -6.36 14.60 0.17
N GLU A 38 -5.36 15.28 -0.39
CA GLU A 38 -5.46 16.69 -0.75
C GLU A 38 -6.55 16.95 -1.80
N GLN A 39 -6.61 16.13 -2.85
CA GLN A 39 -7.65 16.24 -3.90
C GLN A 39 -9.04 15.93 -3.37
N LEU A 40 -9.18 14.97 -2.45
CA LEU A 40 -10.46 14.71 -1.76
C LEU A 40 -10.96 15.94 -0.99
N ASN A 41 -10.06 16.72 -0.39
CA ASN A 41 -10.42 17.92 0.37
C ASN A 41 -10.66 19.16 -0.52
N THR A 42 -9.85 19.34 -1.57
CA THR A 42 -9.85 20.54 -2.40
C THR A 42 -10.83 20.45 -3.58
N ASN A 43 -10.96 19.26 -4.18
CA ASN A 43 -11.85 19.00 -5.32
C ASN A 43 -12.57 17.64 -5.18
N PRO A 44 -13.45 17.47 -4.17
CA PRO A 44 -14.15 16.22 -3.94
C PRO A 44 -14.97 15.77 -5.14
N LYS A 45 -15.55 16.70 -5.92
CA LYS A 45 -16.36 16.39 -7.11
C LYS A 45 -15.56 15.74 -8.24
N GLY A 46 -14.26 16.06 -8.36
CA GLY A 46 -13.37 15.40 -9.32
C GLY A 46 -12.71 14.14 -8.75
N ALA A 47 -12.32 14.18 -7.47
CA ALA A 47 -11.57 13.09 -6.84
C ALA A 47 -12.43 11.86 -6.54
N ILE A 48 -13.66 12.04 -6.05
CA ILE A 48 -14.51 10.94 -5.59
C ILE A 48 -14.89 9.97 -6.72
N PRO A 49 -15.37 10.42 -7.90
CA PRO A 49 -15.71 9.48 -8.97
C PRO A 49 -14.51 8.65 -9.43
N LEU A 50 -13.34 9.28 -9.51
CA LEU A 50 -12.10 8.64 -9.91
C LEU A 50 -11.65 7.60 -8.87
N LEU A 51 -11.68 7.94 -7.59
CA LEU A 51 -11.33 7.00 -6.51
C LEU A 51 -12.34 5.87 -6.34
N LEU A 52 -13.62 6.15 -6.60
CA LEU A 52 -14.65 5.14 -6.61
C LEU A 52 -14.42 4.14 -7.75
N TRP A 53 -14.08 4.63 -8.94
CA TRP A 53 -13.73 3.78 -10.08
C TRP A 53 -12.51 2.90 -9.77
N ILE A 54 -11.42 3.51 -9.29
CA ILE A 54 -10.19 2.80 -8.87
C ILE A 54 -10.50 1.69 -7.86
N GLY A 55 -11.28 1.98 -6.82
CA GLY A 55 -11.61 1.02 -5.77
C GLY A 55 -12.58 -0.10 -6.19
N LEU A 56 -13.20 0.00 -7.37
CA LEU A 56 -14.14 -0.98 -7.93
C LEU A 56 -13.56 -1.81 -9.08
N LEU A 57 -12.37 -1.47 -9.59
CA LEU A 57 -11.72 -2.23 -10.69
C LEU A 57 -11.55 -3.72 -10.39
N HIS A 58 -11.34 -4.07 -9.13
CA HIS A 58 -11.22 -5.47 -8.70
C HIS A 58 -12.55 -6.27 -8.78
N ASP A 59 -13.69 -5.57 -8.78
CA ASP A 59 -15.03 -6.14 -8.87
C ASP A 59 -15.52 -6.17 -10.33
N ASP A 60 -15.18 -5.14 -11.11
CA ASP A 60 -15.58 -4.97 -12.50
C ASP A 60 -14.49 -4.23 -13.30
N GLU A 61 -13.68 -4.97 -14.06
CA GLU A 61 -12.58 -4.41 -14.87
C GLU A 61 -13.07 -3.62 -16.09
N ALA A 62 -14.35 -3.78 -16.48
CA ALA A 62 -14.95 -3.07 -17.62
C ALA A 62 -15.60 -1.74 -17.21
N LEU A 63 -15.59 -1.41 -15.90
CA LEU A 63 -16.16 -0.19 -15.36
C LEU A 63 -15.45 1.05 -15.91
N THR A 64 -16.21 2.08 -16.30
CA THR A 64 -15.64 3.35 -16.75
C THR A 64 -15.79 4.45 -15.69
N VAL A 65 -14.97 5.50 -15.82
CA VAL A 65 -15.03 6.67 -14.91
C VAL A 65 -16.35 7.45 -15.10
N GLU A 66 -16.89 7.48 -16.31
CA GLU A 66 -18.15 8.17 -16.60
C GLU A 66 -19.32 7.55 -15.83
N GLN A 67 -19.32 6.21 -15.68
CA GLN A 67 -20.34 5.52 -14.89
C GLN A 67 -20.26 5.89 -13.41
N THR A 68 -19.05 6.00 -12.85
CA THR A 68 -18.90 6.42 -11.45
C THR A 68 -19.27 7.88 -11.24
N ILE A 69 -19.02 8.74 -12.23
CA ILE A 69 -19.51 10.13 -12.21
C ILE A 69 -21.03 10.15 -12.13
N GLU A 70 -21.72 9.38 -12.98
CA GLU A 70 -23.18 9.30 -12.98
C GLU A 70 -23.73 8.87 -11.61
N TRP A 71 -23.16 7.83 -10.99
CA TRP A 71 -23.58 7.37 -9.66
C TRP A 71 -23.33 8.39 -8.56
N THR A 72 -22.29 9.21 -8.68
CA THR A 72 -21.96 10.23 -7.68
C THR A 72 -22.87 11.45 -7.72
N HIS A 73 -23.66 11.64 -8.79
CA HIS A 73 -24.60 12.77 -8.88
C HIS A 73 -25.74 12.66 -7.86
N ASP A 74 -26.28 11.45 -7.68
CA ASP A 74 -27.46 11.21 -6.84
C ASP A 74 -27.11 10.81 -5.40
N ILE A 75 -25.82 10.55 -5.13
CA ILE A 75 -25.33 10.04 -3.84
C ILE A 75 -24.48 11.10 -3.14
N SER A 76 -24.61 11.16 -1.80
CA SER A 76 -23.80 12.07 -0.99
C SER A 76 -22.30 11.80 -1.18
N HIS A 77 -21.58 12.81 -1.65
CA HIS A 77 -20.13 12.77 -1.81
C HIS A 77 -19.42 12.47 -0.48
N TYR A 78 -19.96 12.96 0.64
CA TYR A 78 -19.44 12.66 1.97
C TYR A 78 -19.50 11.17 2.29
N TYR A 79 -20.63 10.52 1.99
CA TYR A 79 -20.82 9.10 2.20
C TYR A 79 -19.85 8.27 1.35
N ILE A 80 -19.70 8.61 0.07
CA ILE A 80 -18.77 7.90 -0.81
C ILE A 80 -17.33 8.09 -0.34
N ALA A 81 -16.93 9.32 0.02
CA ALA A 81 -15.61 9.61 0.54
C ALA A 81 -15.29 8.81 1.82
N GLU A 82 -16.24 8.72 2.76
CA GLU A 82 -16.09 7.90 3.97
C GLU A 82 -15.82 6.43 3.62
N LYS A 83 -16.59 5.87 2.68
CA LYS A 83 -16.42 4.47 2.23
C LYS A 83 -15.08 4.23 1.55
N ILE A 84 -14.63 5.18 0.74
CA ILE A 84 -13.30 5.14 0.10
C ILE A 84 -12.20 5.14 1.18
N LEU A 85 -12.23 6.10 2.12
CA LEU A 85 -11.23 6.21 3.18
C LEU A 85 -11.21 4.96 4.08
N GLN A 86 -12.38 4.37 4.34
CA GLN A 86 -12.50 3.10 5.05
C GLN A 86 -11.82 1.95 4.28
N ALA A 87 -12.10 1.82 2.98
CA ALA A 87 -11.52 0.76 2.15
C ALA A 87 -9.99 0.88 2.02
N VAL A 88 -9.50 2.11 1.84
CA VAL A 88 -8.07 2.45 1.85
C VAL A 88 -7.41 2.03 3.16
N SER A 89 -7.99 2.42 4.29
CA SER A 89 -7.46 2.11 5.63
C SER A 89 -7.41 0.61 5.90
N ILE A 90 -8.37 -0.14 5.35
CA ILE A 90 -8.38 -1.62 5.37
C ILE A 90 -7.24 -2.19 4.50
N GLY A 91 -6.97 -1.62 3.33
CA GLY A 91 -5.93 -2.08 2.42
C GLY A 91 -4.49 -1.82 2.91
N LEU A 92 -4.29 -0.78 3.72
CA LEU A 92 -2.98 -0.42 4.27
C LEU A 92 -2.53 -1.38 5.38
N PRO A 93 -1.20 -1.61 5.53
CA PRO A 93 -0.64 -2.36 6.65
C PRO A 93 -0.90 -1.65 7.97
N GLU A 94 -0.99 -2.41 9.06
CA GLU A 94 -1.08 -1.82 10.40
C GLU A 94 0.25 -1.16 10.76
N SER A 95 0.21 0.07 11.28
CA SER A 95 1.39 0.76 11.77
C SER A 95 1.86 0.09 13.07
N ASN A 96 2.59 -1.01 12.97
CA ASN A 96 3.26 -1.61 14.12
C ASN A 96 4.38 -0.65 14.59
N THR A 97 4.17 0.01 15.72
CA THR A 97 5.22 0.64 16.54
C THR A 97 6.15 -0.45 17.09
N SER A 98 7.07 -0.93 16.25
CA SER A 98 8.27 -1.64 16.70
C SER A 98 9.43 -1.25 15.81
N ASN A 99 10.44 -0.63 16.43
CA ASN A 99 11.68 -0.18 15.80
C ASN A 99 12.39 -1.34 15.11
N THR A 100 12.55 -1.30 13.78
CA THR A 100 13.63 -2.03 13.09
C THR A 100 13.99 -1.31 11.79
N THR A 101 15.27 -0.97 11.68
CA THR A 101 15.93 -0.10 10.69
C THR A 101 16.07 -0.66 9.27
N ASN A 102 15.22 -1.61 8.85
CA ASN A 102 15.19 -2.10 7.46
C ASN A 102 13.75 -2.20 6.95
N LYS A 103 12.99 -1.13 7.15
CA LYS A 103 11.70 -0.93 6.48
C LYS A 103 12.01 -0.40 5.06
N PRO A 104 11.33 -0.86 3.98
CA PRO A 104 11.33 -0.12 2.72
C PRO A 104 10.87 1.31 3.04
N SER A 105 11.85 2.21 3.08
CA SER A 105 11.82 3.64 3.40
C SER A 105 10.51 4.18 3.99
N THR A 106 10.41 4.24 5.32
CA THR A 106 9.68 5.32 6.01
C THR A 106 10.68 6.29 6.61
N ASP A 107 11.46 6.92 5.73
CA ASP A 107 12.10 8.19 6.05
C ASP A 107 11.13 9.29 5.60
N THR A 108 11.04 10.38 6.32
CA THR A 108 10.17 11.52 5.96
C THR A 108 10.46 12.05 4.53
N ALA A 109 11.62 11.72 3.95
CA ALA A 109 12.01 12.03 2.57
C ALA A 109 11.45 11.06 1.51
N SER A 110 11.00 9.84 1.85
CA SER A 110 10.38 8.89 0.90
C SER A 110 8.87 9.05 0.82
N ILE A 111 8.25 9.79 1.75
CA ILE A 111 6.81 10.09 1.73
C ILE A 111 6.42 10.95 0.52
N GLU A 112 7.35 11.76 -0.02
CA GLU A 112 7.17 12.50 -1.27
C GLU A 112 7.37 11.65 -2.53
N LYS A 113 8.02 10.48 -2.43
CA LYS A 113 8.52 9.72 -3.59
C LYS A 113 7.59 8.59 -4.08
N GLY A 114 6.44 8.38 -3.43
CA GLY A 114 5.54 7.28 -3.80
C GLY A 114 6.09 5.91 -3.40
N TRP A 115 5.41 4.83 -3.79
CA TRP A 115 5.87 3.47 -3.50
C TRP A 115 6.90 2.98 -4.53
N ASP A 116 7.86 2.16 -4.09
CA ASP A 116 8.78 1.47 -5.00
C ASP A 116 8.09 0.27 -5.65
N TRP A 117 7.31 0.54 -6.69
CA TRP A 117 6.54 -0.47 -7.41
C TRP A 117 7.41 -1.58 -8.01
N ALA A 118 8.65 -1.26 -8.41
CA ALA A 118 9.57 -2.27 -8.94
C ALA A 118 9.98 -3.26 -7.84
N TRP A 119 10.27 -2.76 -6.64
CA TRP A 119 10.55 -3.61 -5.50
C TRP A 119 9.33 -4.42 -5.05
N PHE A 120 8.14 -3.82 -5.02
CA PHE A 120 6.88 -4.54 -4.73
C PHE A 120 6.64 -5.68 -5.73
N PHE A 121 6.82 -5.40 -7.02
CA PHE A 121 6.65 -6.39 -8.08
C PHE A 121 7.66 -7.53 -7.96
N TYR A 122 8.93 -7.22 -7.72
CA TYR A 122 9.97 -8.23 -7.44
C TYR A 122 9.62 -9.08 -6.21
N MET A 123 9.20 -8.45 -5.12
CA MET A 123 8.80 -9.17 -3.90
C MET A 123 7.62 -10.11 -4.17
N GLY A 124 6.59 -9.62 -4.86
CA GLY A 124 5.41 -10.43 -5.16
C GLY A 124 5.72 -11.60 -6.10
N THR A 125 6.39 -11.34 -7.21
CA THR A 125 6.56 -12.31 -8.29
C THR A 125 7.76 -13.22 -8.11
N VAL A 126 8.90 -12.70 -7.64
CA VAL A 126 10.13 -13.47 -7.46
C VAL A 126 10.22 -14.03 -6.05
N LEU A 127 10.15 -13.18 -5.03
CA LEU A 127 10.36 -13.62 -3.64
C LEU A 127 9.24 -14.54 -3.14
N PHE A 128 7.99 -14.19 -3.45
CA PHE A 128 6.81 -14.97 -3.04
C PHE A 128 6.26 -15.89 -4.13
N ASN A 129 6.92 -15.95 -5.29
CA ASN A 129 6.54 -16.81 -6.41
C ASN A 129 5.05 -16.71 -6.79
N ARG A 130 4.49 -15.50 -6.83
CA ARG A 130 3.09 -15.25 -7.24
C ARG A 130 3.04 -14.90 -8.72
N SER A 131 1.99 -15.36 -9.41
CA SER A 131 1.66 -14.84 -10.74
C SER A 131 1.28 -13.36 -10.65
N GLU A 132 1.56 -12.61 -11.71
CA GLU A 132 1.24 -11.18 -11.82
C GLU A 132 -0.22 -10.83 -11.50
N ALA A 133 -1.18 -11.60 -12.04
CA ALA A 133 -2.61 -11.38 -11.77
C ALA A 133 -2.98 -11.50 -10.28
N VAL A 134 -2.29 -12.39 -9.55
CA VAL A 134 -2.50 -12.58 -8.10
C VAL A 134 -1.79 -11.48 -7.31
N PHE A 135 -0.63 -11.02 -7.79
CA PHE A 135 0.09 -9.91 -7.19
C PHE A 135 -0.75 -8.64 -7.20
N TRP A 136 -1.25 -8.22 -8.36
CA TRP A 136 -2.02 -6.97 -8.50
C TRP A 136 -3.33 -6.97 -7.68
N ARG A 137 -3.97 -8.13 -7.52
CA ARG A 137 -5.17 -8.31 -6.69
C ARG A 137 -4.91 -8.50 -5.19
N THR A 138 -3.66 -8.44 -4.75
CA THR A 138 -3.28 -8.56 -3.34
C THR A 138 -3.30 -7.18 -2.67
N THR A 139 -3.73 -7.09 -1.42
CA THR A 139 -3.65 -5.84 -0.64
C THR A 139 -2.24 -5.62 -0.10
N PRO A 140 -1.76 -4.37 0.01
CA PRO A 140 -0.48 -4.05 0.65
C PRO A 140 -0.37 -4.68 2.04
N ARG A 141 -1.42 -4.59 2.85
CA ARG A 141 -1.51 -5.24 4.18
C ARG A 141 -1.10 -6.72 4.14
N LYS A 142 -1.62 -7.47 3.18
CA LYS A 142 -1.35 -8.90 3.04
C LYS A 142 0.08 -9.16 2.55
N LEU A 143 0.59 -8.31 1.65
CA LEU A 143 1.97 -8.40 1.19
C LEU A 143 2.96 -8.12 2.33
N PHE A 144 2.74 -7.08 3.12
CA PHE A 144 3.57 -6.75 4.28
C PHE A 144 3.50 -7.83 5.36
N ALA A 145 2.33 -8.42 5.63
CA ALA A 145 2.23 -9.54 6.56
C ALA A 145 3.07 -10.76 6.13
N MET A 146 3.19 -11.02 4.82
CA MET A 146 4.08 -12.07 4.30
C MET A 146 5.54 -11.69 4.44
N TRP A 147 5.88 -10.42 4.20
CA TRP A 147 7.23 -9.91 4.40
C TRP A 147 7.69 -10.03 5.86
N ASP A 148 6.83 -9.71 6.82
CA ASP A 148 7.13 -9.84 8.25
C ASP A 148 7.43 -11.30 8.63
N ILE A 149 6.61 -12.25 8.15
CA ILE A 149 6.86 -13.69 8.37
C ILE A 149 8.17 -14.12 7.67
N HIS A 150 8.41 -13.66 6.45
CA HIS A 150 9.62 -13.97 5.71
C HIS A 150 10.87 -13.49 6.48
N ARG A 151 10.85 -12.27 7.02
CA ARG A 151 11.93 -11.74 7.85
C ARG A 151 12.17 -12.56 9.10
N GLN A 152 11.10 -12.94 9.80
CA GLN A 152 11.18 -13.74 11.01
C GLN A 152 11.81 -15.11 10.75
N VAL A 153 11.38 -15.81 9.70
CA VAL A 153 11.86 -17.16 9.36
C VAL A 153 13.30 -17.14 8.86
N ASN A 154 13.69 -16.10 8.13
CA ASN A 154 15.06 -15.96 7.59
C ASN A 154 16.03 -15.27 8.56
N GLY A 155 15.62 -15.03 9.81
CA GLY A 155 16.49 -14.42 10.83
C GLY A 155 16.91 -12.98 10.53
N LEU A 156 16.21 -12.30 9.61
CA LEU A 156 16.52 -10.91 9.23
C LEU A 156 16.24 -9.92 10.38
N ASP A 157 15.42 -10.33 11.36
CA ASP A 157 15.13 -9.55 12.56
C ASP A 157 16.20 -9.68 13.65
N GLN A 158 17.10 -10.68 13.53
CA GLN A 158 18.15 -10.96 14.52
C GLN A 158 19.50 -10.31 14.17
N ALA A 159 19.57 -9.52 13.10
CA ALA A 159 20.71 -8.66 12.84
C ALA A 159 20.72 -7.52 13.88
N GLN A 160 21.18 -7.82 15.11
CA GLN A 160 21.63 -6.76 16.01
C GLN A 160 22.69 -5.95 15.27
N PRO A 161 22.65 -4.62 15.32
CA PRO A 161 23.83 -3.85 14.94
C PRO A 161 24.93 -4.29 15.91
N GLU A 162 25.93 -5.02 15.43
CA GLU A 162 27.19 -5.13 16.16
C GLU A 162 27.57 -3.70 16.52
N SER A 163 27.57 -3.39 17.82
CA SER A 163 28.01 -2.09 18.29
C SER A 163 29.41 -1.85 17.72
N LYS A 164 29.65 -0.64 17.22
CA LYS A 164 30.93 -0.23 16.62
C LYS A 164 32.15 -0.45 17.53
N GLU A 165 31.94 -0.75 18.81
CA GLU A 165 32.96 -1.18 19.78
C GLU A 165 33.61 -2.53 19.45
N SER A 166 32.85 -3.50 18.95
CA SER A 166 33.39 -4.85 18.68
C SER A 166 34.26 -4.93 17.41
N ALA A 167 34.03 -4.03 16.46
CA ALA A 167 34.87 -3.88 15.26
C ALA A 167 36.22 -3.20 15.55
N GLN A 168 36.26 -2.24 16.49
CA GLN A 168 37.51 -1.58 16.89
C GLN A 168 38.42 -2.51 17.71
N ALA A 169 37.85 -3.44 18.50
CA ALA A 169 38.63 -4.41 19.28
C ALA A 169 39.37 -5.45 18.41
N ARG A 170 38.92 -5.72 17.18
CA ARG A 170 39.59 -6.65 16.25
C ARG A 170 40.71 -6.04 15.42
N ALA A 171 40.88 -4.71 15.46
CA ALA A 171 41.87 -3.99 14.64
C ALA A 171 43.25 -3.81 15.33
N PHE A 172 43.39 -4.27 16.58
CA PHE A 172 44.64 -4.14 17.35
C PHE A 172 45.10 -5.50 17.90
N VAL A 173 45.46 -6.43 17.02
CA VAL A 173 46.35 -7.54 17.41
C VAL A 173 47.44 -7.72 16.35
N ASP A 174 48.65 -7.42 16.81
CA ASP A 174 49.97 -7.81 16.32
C ASP A 174 50.52 -7.24 15.02
N GLN A 175 51.35 -6.21 15.20
CA GLN A 175 52.61 -6.10 14.45
C GLN A 175 53.74 -5.72 15.41
N TYR A 176 54.36 -6.72 16.04
CA TYR A 176 55.73 -6.62 16.57
C TYR A 176 56.63 -7.52 15.73
N LEU A 177 57.53 -6.91 14.97
CA LEU A 177 58.80 -7.46 14.49
C LEU A 177 59.77 -6.32 14.19
#